data_AF-D5BQQ7-F1
#
_entry.id   AF-D5BQQ7-F1
#
_cell.length_a   1.000
_cell.length_b   1.000
_cell.length_c   1.000
_cell.angle_alpha   90.00
_cell.angle_beta   90.00
_cell.angle_gamma   90.00
#
_symmetry.space_group_name_H-M   'P 1'
#
loop_
_entity.id
_entity.type
_entity.pdbx_description
1 polymer ?
#
loop_
_entity_poly.entity_id
_entity_poly.type
_entity_poly.pdbx_seq_one_letter_code
_entity_poly.pdbx_strand_id
1 'polypeptide(L)'
;MTSQRKARAKSPTKVGQGEAPHKAPKKNYFSTLMETPEGRELRKQWSTKPRKNGGRPKGVPDGFRKHQIEPIRDAAKKEAEKVVNIMTEKYGIEDGYAKEALTTAVEVMRVPGETRERLAAARLVLDFTKQKPVAKSEVSIGKAEEFLSSLLEDDGQETTGS
;
A
#
# COMPACT_ATOMS: atom_id res chain seq x y z
N MET A 1 -9.75 18.99 -65.00
CA MET A 1 -9.64 17.54 -64.70
C MET A 1 -8.71 17.36 -63.51
N THR A 2 -9.20 16.87 -62.38
CA THR A 2 -8.41 16.69 -61.16
C THR A 2 -7.48 15.48 -61.31
N SER A 3 -6.18 15.74 -61.45
CA SER A 3 -5.13 14.71 -61.49
C SER A 3 -5.17 13.88 -60.20
N GLN A 4 -5.48 12.58 -60.29
CA GLN A 4 -5.45 11.68 -59.15
C GLN A 4 -4.00 11.54 -58.66
N ARG A 5 -3.74 11.98 -57.42
CA ARG A 5 -2.43 11.84 -56.79
C ARG A 5 -2.03 10.36 -56.72
N LYS A 6 -0.86 10.03 -57.27
CA LYS A 6 -0.28 8.69 -57.22
C LYS A 6 -0.09 8.27 -55.76
N ALA A 7 -0.75 7.19 -55.34
CA ALA A 7 -0.67 6.70 -53.98
C ALA A 7 0.77 6.28 -53.63
N ARG A 8 1.23 6.64 -52.43
CA ARG A 8 2.57 6.28 -51.92
C ARG A 8 2.70 4.75 -51.82
N ALA A 9 3.85 4.21 -52.26
CA ALA A 9 4.18 2.81 -52.07
C ALA A 9 4.24 2.49 -50.56
N LYS A 10 3.45 1.50 -50.12
CA LYS A 10 3.44 1.03 -48.73
C LYS A 10 4.71 0.23 -48.45
N SER A 11 5.21 0.34 -47.22
CA SER A 11 6.33 -0.48 -46.75
C SER A 11 5.97 -1.97 -46.74
N PRO A 12 6.93 -2.87 -47.02
CA PRO A 12 6.70 -4.31 -46.88
C PRO A 12 6.35 -4.68 -45.43
N THR A 13 5.51 -5.69 -45.24
CA THR A 13 5.11 -6.14 -43.90
C THR A 13 6.25 -6.94 -43.24
N LYS A 14 6.46 -6.72 -41.93
CA LYS A 14 7.57 -7.32 -41.16
C LYS A 14 7.53 -8.86 -41.09
N VAL A 15 6.35 -9.47 -41.28
CA VAL A 15 6.10 -10.91 -41.13
C VAL A 15 5.56 -11.53 -42.43
N GLY A 16 5.69 -10.84 -43.57
CA GLY A 16 5.05 -11.25 -44.82
C GLY A 16 3.52 -11.21 -44.74
N GLN A 17 2.84 -11.87 -45.67
CA GLN A 17 1.37 -11.97 -45.71
C GLN A 17 0.84 -13.36 -45.26
N GLY A 18 1.69 -14.13 -44.57
CA GLY A 18 1.40 -15.53 -44.17
C GLY A 18 1.53 -16.53 -45.33
N GLU A 19 1.23 -17.81 -45.07
CA GLU A 19 1.34 -18.91 -46.06
C GLU A 19 0.25 -18.88 -47.16
N ALA A 20 -0.90 -18.27 -46.90
CA ALA A 20 -2.03 -18.26 -47.85
C ALA A 20 -2.73 -16.90 -47.98
N PRO A 21 -2.02 -15.82 -48.37
CA PRO A 21 -2.61 -14.48 -48.48
C PRO A 21 -3.69 -14.37 -49.57
N HIS A 22 -3.60 -15.21 -50.60
CA HIS A 22 -4.60 -15.30 -51.67
C HIS A 22 -5.97 -15.80 -51.19
N LYS A 23 -6.01 -16.50 -50.04
CA LYS A 23 -7.26 -16.97 -49.42
C LYS A 23 -7.87 -15.93 -48.48
N ALA A 24 -7.15 -14.86 -48.17
CA ALA A 24 -7.68 -13.80 -47.32
C ALA A 24 -8.78 -13.04 -48.07
N PRO A 25 -9.93 -12.78 -47.43
CA PRO A 25 -11.00 -12.00 -48.06
C PRO A 25 -10.49 -10.60 -48.43
N LYS A 26 -10.69 -10.21 -49.69
CA LYS A 26 -10.20 -8.92 -50.24
C LYS A 26 -10.82 -7.69 -49.57
N LYS A 27 -11.97 -7.85 -48.92
CA LYS A 27 -12.67 -6.81 -48.15
C LYS A 27 -12.65 -7.15 -46.68
N ASN A 28 -12.39 -6.14 -45.84
CA ASN A 28 -12.44 -6.31 -44.39
C ASN A 28 -13.91 -6.37 -43.93
N TYR A 29 -14.25 -7.45 -43.23
CA TYR A 29 -15.60 -7.68 -42.72
C TYR A 29 -16.14 -6.52 -41.86
N PHE A 30 -15.28 -5.92 -41.03
CA PHE A 30 -15.68 -4.81 -40.15
C PHE A 30 -15.87 -3.48 -40.89
N SER A 31 -15.19 -3.27 -42.03
CA SER A 31 -15.39 -2.05 -42.83
C SER A 31 -16.69 -2.12 -43.63
N THR A 32 -17.00 -3.28 -44.21
CA THR A 32 -18.26 -3.51 -44.93
C THR A 32 -19.48 -3.45 -44.02
N LEU A 33 -19.31 -3.77 -42.73
CA LEU A 33 -20.37 -3.73 -41.73
C LEU A 33 -20.91 -2.30 -41.47
N MET A 34 -20.15 -1.25 -41.78
CA MET A 34 -20.59 0.14 -41.54
C MET A 34 -21.30 0.76 -42.74
N GLU A 35 -21.20 0.14 -43.92
CA GLU A 35 -21.76 0.63 -45.18
C GLU A 35 -23.28 0.49 -45.20
N THR A 36 -23.82 -0.60 -44.64
CA THR A 36 -25.26 -0.87 -44.58
C THR A 36 -25.90 -0.43 -43.25
N PRO A 37 -27.19 -0.05 -43.24
CA PRO A 37 -27.90 0.26 -42.00
C PRO A 37 -27.98 -0.95 -41.07
N GLU A 38 -28.25 -2.14 -41.60
CA GLU A 38 -28.33 -3.39 -40.84
C GLU A 38 -26.98 -3.78 -40.20
N GLY A 39 -25.87 -3.55 -40.91
CA GLY A 39 -24.54 -3.79 -40.36
C GLY A 39 -24.21 -2.82 -39.22
N ARG A 40 -24.59 -1.54 -39.34
CA ARG A 40 -24.43 -0.57 -38.24
C ARG A 40 -25.21 -0.99 -36.99
N GLU A 41 -26.41 -1.53 -37.16
CA GLU A 41 -27.21 -2.08 -36.06
C GLU A 41 -26.55 -3.29 -35.41
N LEU A 42 -26.04 -4.24 -36.20
CA LEU A 42 -25.32 -5.41 -35.70
C LEU A 42 -24.08 -5.00 -34.87
N ARG A 43 -23.32 -4.00 -35.35
CA ARG A 43 -22.18 -3.45 -34.60
C ARG A 43 -22.63 -2.78 -33.31
N LYS A 44 -23.73 -2.03 -33.35
CA LYS A 44 -24.31 -1.39 -32.16
C LYS A 44 -24.65 -2.45 -31.11
N GLN A 45 -25.35 -3.52 -31.51
CA GLN A 45 -25.69 -4.66 -30.65
C GLN A 45 -24.44 -5.30 -30.02
N TRP A 46 -23.38 -5.54 -30.79
CA TRP A 46 -22.13 -6.09 -30.26
C TRP A 46 -21.42 -5.16 -29.28
N SER A 47 -21.45 -3.85 -29.52
CA SER A 47 -20.82 -2.86 -28.64
C SER A 47 -21.53 -2.74 -27.29
N THR A 48 -22.85 -2.89 -27.27
CA THR A 48 -23.68 -2.81 -26.06
C THR A 48 -23.78 -4.14 -25.31
N LYS A 49 -23.44 -5.26 -25.95
CA LYS A 49 -23.53 -6.58 -25.33
C LYS A 49 -22.50 -6.70 -24.20
N PRO A 50 -22.90 -7.09 -22.98
CA PRO A 50 -21.96 -7.31 -21.89
C PRO A 50 -21.00 -8.46 -22.24
N ARG A 51 -19.70 -8.26 -21.97
CA ARG A 51 -18.66 -9.26 -22.25
C ARG A 51 -18.72 -10.38 -21.20
N LYS A 52 -18.62 -11.64 -21.63
CA LYS A 52 -18.34 -12.78 -20.74
C LYS A 52 -16.93 -12.55 -20.17
N ASN A 53 -16.85 -12.17 -18.89
CA ASN A 53 -15.63 -11.74 -18.17
C ASN A 53 -15.15 -10.31 -18.48
N GLY A 54 -16.07 -9.33 -18.56
CA GLY A 54 -15.75 -7.90 -18.80
C GLY A 54 -14.95 -7.16 -17.72
N GLY A 55 -14.20 -7.88 -16.89
CA GLY A 55 -13.49 -7.34 -15.73
C GLY A 55 -14.35 -7.39 -14.46
N ARG A 56 -14.08 -6.45 -13.55
CA ARG A 56 -14.75 -6.38 -12.25
C ARG A 56 -16.26 -6.10 -12.43
N PRO A 57 -17.16 -6.86 -11.78
CA PRO A 57 -18.60 -6.64 -11.90
C PRO A 57 -19.01 -5.22 -11.49
N LYS A 58 -20.01 -4.67 -12.20
CA LYS A 58 -20.56 -3.34 -11.91
C LYS A 58 -21.14 -3.32 -10.49
N GLY A 59 -20.58 -2.49 -9.62
CA GLY A 59 -21.01 -2.38 -8.22
C GLY A 59 -20.06 -3.00 -7.20
N VAL A 60 -19.04 -3.76 -7.61
CA VAL A 60 -17.99 -4.19 -6.67
C VAL A 60 -17.15 -2.96 -6.27
N PRO A 61 -17.18 -2.51 -5.00
CA PRO A 61 -16.62 -1.22 -4.58
C PRO A 61 -15.13 -1.12 -4.85
N ASP A 62 -14.73 -0.20 -5.73
CA ASP A 62 -13.33 0.13 -5.99
C ASP A 62 -12.84 1.10 -4.91
N GLY A 63 -12.17 0.57 -3.89
CA GLY A 63 -11.62 1.33 -2.76
C GLY A 63 -12.57 2.44 -2.27
N PHE A 64 -11.98 3.60 -1.99
CA PHE A 64 -12.71 4.84 -1.74
C PHE A 64 -12.58 5.78 -2.93
N ARG A 65 -13.70 6.38 -3.35
CA ARG A 65 -13.65 7.54 -4.25
C ARG A 65 -13.13 8.77 -3.51
N LYS A 66 -12.60 9.76 -4.23
CA LYS A 66 -12.05 11.01 -3.66
C LYS A 66 -12.98 11.66 -2.61
N HIS A 67 -14.25 11.88 -2.96
CA HIS A 67 -15.25 12.47 -2.06
C HIS A 67 -15.59 11.61 -0.83
N GLN A 68 -15.27 10.31 -0.85
CA GLN A 68 -15.49 9.40 0.27
C GLN A 68 -14.27 9.35 1.20
N ILE A 69 -13.05 9.43 0.65
CA ILE A 69 -11.81 9.32 1.44
C ILE A 69 -11.41 10.63 2.10
N GLU A 70 -11.67 11.77 1.46
CA GLU A 70 -11.36 13.10 2.01
C GLU A 70 -11.93 13.35 3.41
N PRO A 71 -13.24 13.14 3.68
CA PRO A 71 -13.79 13.36 5.02
C PRO A 71 -13.19 12.43 6.07
N ILE A 72 -12.82 11.20 5.68
CA ILE A 72 -12.17 10.23 6.59
C ILE A 72 -10.76 10.71 6.94
N ARG A 73 -9.98 11.18 5.96
CA ARG A 73 -8.63 11.72 6.18
C ARG A 73 -8.67 12.97 7.05
N ASP A 74 -9.62 13.88 6.81
CA ASP A 74 -9.75 15.10 7.59
C ASP A 74 -10.14 14.82 9.04
N ALA A 75 -11.02 13.84 9.27
CA ALA A 75 -11.35 13.37 10.61
C ALA A 75 -10.13 12.73 11.30
N ALA A 76 -9.39 11.89 10.59
CA ALA A 76 -8.20 11.22 11.11
C ALA A 76 -7.09 12.21 11.50
N LYS A 77 -6.87 13.27 10.71
CA LYS A 77 -5.91 14.34 11.03
C LYS A 77 -6.25 15.06 12.33
N LYS A 78 -7.51 15.46 12.50
CA LYS A 78 -7.99 16.11 13.72
C LYS A 78 -7.89 15.20 14.95
N GLU A 79 -8.12 13.90 14.78
CA GLU A 79 -7.95 12.92 15.85
C GLU A 79 -6.47 12.74 16.20
N ALA A 80 -5.59 12.65 15.18
CA ALA A 80 -4.16 12.47 15.37
C ALA A 80 -3.55 13.64 16.16
N GLU A 81 -3.88 14.89 15.82
CA GLU A 81 -3.43 16.08 16.55
C GLU A 81 -3.83 16.02 18.03
N LYS A 82 -5.09 15.67 18.33
CA LYS A 82 -5.58 15.54 19.70
C LYS A 82 -4.84 14.46 20.48
N VAL A 83 -4.61 13.30 19.86
CA VAL A 83 -3.90 12.18 20.48
C VAL A 83 -2.45 12.55 20.75
N VAL A 84 -1.76 13.19 19.81
CA VAL A 84 -0.36 13.59 19.98
C VAL A 84 -0.20 14.66 21.04
N ASN A 85 -1.14 15.59 21.18
CA ASN A 85 -1.11 16.57 22.28
C ASN A 85 -1.16 15.87 23.65
N ILE A 86 -2.07 14.92 23.82
CA ILE A 86 -2.18 14.12 25.05
C ILE A 86 -0.90 13.29 25.29
N MET A 87 -0.35 12.66 24.24
CA MET A 87 0.88 11.88 24.35
C MET A 87 2.10 12.75 24.69
N THR A 88 2.17 13.94 24.11
CA THR A 88 3.23 14.92 24.38
C THR A 88 3.25 15.31 25.84
N GLU A 89 2.08 15.65 26.40
CA GLU A 89 1.94 15.99 27.82
C GLU A 89 2.30 14.81 28.73
N LYS A 90 1.88 13.59 28.38
CA LYS A 90 2.08 12.41 29.21
C LYS A 90 3.52 11.87 29.19
N TYR A 91 4.21 11.97 28.05
CA TYR A 91 5.52 11.37 27.84
C TYR A 91 6.66 12.38 27.69
N GLY A 92 6.40 13.69 27.80
CA GLY A 92 7.42 14.73 27.80
C GLY A 92 8.14 14.87 26.46
N ILE A 93 7.41 14.79 25.34
CA ILE A 93 7.99 14.92 24.00
C ILE A 93 8.14 16.40 23.65
N GLU A 94 9.33 16.98 23.77
CA GLU A 94 9.53 18.42 23.53
C GLU A 94 9.91 18.75 22.09
N ASP A 95 10.60 17.83 21.39
CA ASP A 95 11.08 18.05 20.02
C ASP A 95 9.94 18.15 19.00
N GLY A 96 9.99 19.20 18.18
CA GLY A 96 9.03 19.44 17.11
C GLY A 96 9.03 18.34 16.05
N TYR A 97 10.20 17.81 15.69
CA TYR A 97 10.30 16.74 14.70
C TYR A 97 9.70 15.42 15.23
N ALA A 98 9.90 15.12 16.51
CA ALA A 98 9.29 13.96 17.15
C ALA A 98 7.75 14.07 17.17
N LYS A 99 7.19 15.26 17.43
CA LYS A 99 5.75 15.50 17.38
C LYS A 99 5.18 15.32 15.98
N GLU A 100 5.86 15.81 14.95
CA GLU A 100 5.45 15.66 13.56
C GLU A 100 5.46 14.19 13.11
N ALA A 101 6.54 13.45 13.44
CA ALA A 101 6.65 12.02 13.15
C ALA A 101 5.58 11.20 13.89
N LEU A 102 5.27 11.54 15.14
CA LEU A 102 4.23 10.86 15.89
C LEU A 102 2.84 11.16 15.32
N THR A 103 2.58 12.40 14.89
CA THR A 103 1.31 12.82 14.29
C THR A 103 1.05 12.06 12.99
N THR A 104 2.06 11.98 12.13
CA THR A 104 1.97 11.23 10.87
C THR A 104 1.79 9.73 11.11
N ALA A 105 2.48 9.14 12.09
CA ALA A 105 2.29 7.74 12.44
C ALA A 105 0.85 7.45 12.92
N VAL A 106 0.28 8.31 13.77
CA VAL A 106 -1.10 8.17 14.24
C VAL A 106 -2.09 8.37 13.10
N GLU A 107 -1.86 9.31 12.17
CA GLU A 107 -2.69 9.51 10.98
C GLU A 107 -2.72 8.25 10.10
N VAL A 108 -1.54 7.69 9.78
CA VAL A 108 -1.41 6.50 8.93
C VAL A 108 -2.13 5.30 9.53
N MET A 109 -2.10 5.12 10.85
CA MET A 109 -2.83 4.04 11.52
C MET A 109 -4.35 4.14 11.37
N ARG A 110 -4.90 5.35 11.28
CA ARG A 110 -6.33 5.64 11.27
C ARG A 110 -6.93 5.67 9.87
N VAL A 111 -6.13 6.02 8.86
CA VAL A 111 -6.58 6.06 7.46
C VAL A 111 -6.62 4.65 6.85
N PRO A 112 -7.65 4.31 6.05
CA PRO A 112 -7.66 3.04 5.32
C PRO A 112 -6.55 3.03 4.26
N GLY A 113 -5.66 2.03 4.34
CA GLY A 113 -4.49 1.88 3.47
C GLY A 113 -3.88 0.47 3.57
N GLU A 114 -2.64 0.31 3.10
CA GLU A 114 -1.93 -0.97 3.14
C GLU A 114 -1.75 -1.44 4.60
N THR A 115 -2.07 -2.71 4.88
CA THR A 115 -1.98 -3.26 6.24
C THR A 115 -0.53 -3.23 6.77
N ARG A 116 0.47 -3.43 5.91
CA ARG A 116 1.89 -3.41 6.29
C ARG A 116 2.33 -2.06 6.85
N GLU A 117 1.96 -0.97 6.19
CA GLU A 117 2.30 0.39 6.60
C GLU A 117 1.63 0.74 7.93
N ARG A 118 0.36 0.36 8.10
CA ARG A 118 -0.39 0.58 9.35
C ARG A 118 0.20 -0.18 10.52
N LEU A 119 0.64 -1.42 10.32
CA LEU A 119 1.30 -2.22 11.35
C LEU A 119 2.67 -1.63 11.73
N ALA A 120 3.42 -1.10 10.76
CA ALA A 120 4.69 -0.44 11.02
C ALA A 120 4.50 0.85 11.84
N ALA A 121 3.53 1.69 11.47
CA ALA A 121 3.18 2.89 12.23
C ALA A 121 2.69 2.57 13.65
N ALA A 122 1.88 1.51 13.81
CA ALA A 122 1.44 1.05 15.12
C ALA A 122 2.58 0.60 16.02
N ARG A 123 3.60 -0.08 15.46
CA ARG A 123 4.80 -0.46 16.20
C ARG A 123 5.57 0.77 16.67
N LEU A 124 5.78 1.74 15.79
CA LEU A 124 6.46 2.99 16.13
C LEU A 124 5.76 3.70 17.31
N VAL A 125 4.44 3.87 17.26
CA VAL A 125 3.68 4.50 18.36
C VAL A 125 3.76 3.67 19.65
N LEU A 126 3.75 2.34 19.54
CA LEU A 126 3.92 1.45 20.69
C LEU A 126 5.31 1.57 21.32
N ASP A 127 6.36 1.79 20.54
CA ASP A 127 7.72 1.92 21.07
C ASP A 127 7.88 3.18 21.94
N PHE A 128 7.12 4.24 21.68
CA PHE A 128 7.09 5.44 22.53
C PHE A 128 6.18 5.27 23.78
N THR A 129 5.13 4.45 23.69
CA THR A 129 4.14 4.30 24.77
C THR A 129 4.45 3.17 25.74
N LYS A 130 5.13 2.12 25.27
CA LYS A 130 5.68 1.08 26.14
C LYS A 130 6.69 1.76 27.05
N GLN A 131 6.60 1.46 28.36
CA GLN A 131 7.54 1.96 29.35
C GLN A 131 8.96 1.78 28.78
N LYS A 132 9.72 2.89 28.67
CA LYS A 132 11.18 2.80 28.62
C LYS A 132 11.58 1.82 29.72
N PRO A 133 12.52 0.88 29.52
CA PRO A 133 13.05 0.12 30.64
C PRO A 133 13.66 1.13 31.63
N VAL A 134 12.85 1.57 32.59
CA VAL A 134 13.24 2.44 33.69
C VAL A 134 14.22 1.60 34.48
N ALA A 135 15.50 1.90 34.35
CA ALA A 135 16.53 1.73 35.37
C ALA A 135 16.43 0.45 36.25
N LYS A 136 16.00 -0.70 35.70
CA LYS A 136 16.11 -2.00 36.38
C LYS A 136 17.53 -2.56 36.30
N SER A 137 18.45 -1.83 35.67
CA SER A 137 19.88 -2.12 35.67
C SER A 137 20.51 -1.94 37.05
N GLU A 138 20.11 -0.95 37.83
CA GLU A 138 20.70 -0.71 39.16
C GLU A 138 20.31 -1.83 40.15
N VAL A 139 19.09 -2.34 40.07
CA VAL A 139 18.62 -3.44 40.93
C VAL A 139 19.21 -4.80 40.53
N SER A 140 19.74 -4.96 39.32
CA SER A 140 20.35 -6.22 38.87
C SER A 140 21.86 -6.27 39.09
N ILE A 141 22.56 -5.13 39.03
CA ILE A 141 23.99 -5.05 39.35
C ILE A 141 24.20 -5.24 40.86
N GLY A 142 23.46 -4.50 41.70
CA GLY A 142 23.58 -4.64 43.16
C GLY A 142 23.26 -6.06 43.65
N LYS A 143 22.25 -6.71 43.07
CA LYS A 143 21.91 -8.11 43.39
C LYS A 143 22.93 -9.13 42.90
N ALA A 144 23.59 -8.88 41.77
CA ALA A 144 24.65 -9.75 41.27
C ALA A 144 25.92 -9.62 42.14
N GLU A 145 26.24 -8.41 42.57
CA GLU A 145 27.34 -8.16 43.50
C GLU A 145 27.06 -8.76 44.89
N GLU A 146 25.82 -8.66 45.39
CA GLU A 146 25.40 -9.29 46.66
C GLU A 146 25.47 -10.83 46.57
N PHE A 147 25.05 -11.41 45.45
CA PHE A 147 25.12 -12.86 45.20
C PHE A 147 26.56 -13.37 45.09
N LEU A 148 27.44 -12.63 44.40
CA LEU A 148 28.86 -12.98 44.32
C LEU A 148 29.59 -12.79 45.66
N SER A 149 29.21 -11.78 46.45
CA SER A 149 29.74 -11.57 47.79
C SER A 149 29.32 -12.70 48.74
N SER A 150 28.07 -13.15 48.66
CA SER A 150 27.57 -14.31 49.41
C SER A 150 28.33 -15.61 49.08
N LEU A 151 28.75 -15.81 47.82
CA LEU A 151 29.54 -16.99 47.42
C LEU A 151 30.98 -16.93 47.95
N LEU A 152 31.58 -15.74 48.02
CA LEU A 152 32.94 -15.55 48.56
C LEU A 152 32.98 -15.66 50.09
N GLU A 153 31.88 -15.36 50.78
CA GLU A 153 31.76 -15.51 52.24
C GLU A 153 31.57 -16.98 52.66
N ASP A 154 30.93 -17.82 51.83
CA ASP A 154 30.76 -19.26 52.09
C ASP A 154 32.04 -20.09 51.90
N ASP A 155 33.00 -19.64 51.07
CA ASP A 155 34.29 -20.32 50.88
C ASP A 155 35.30 -20.04 52.03
N GLY A 156 34.90 -19.27 53.06
CA GLY A 156 35.74 -18.89 54.20
C GLY A 156 35.55 -19.74 55.47
N GLN A 157 34.55 -20.63 55.52
CA GLN A 157 34.25 -21.45 56.69
C GLN A 157 33.94 -22.89 56.31
N GLU A 158 34.98 -23.68 56.00
CA GLU A 158 35.13 -25.08 56.42
C GLU A 158 36.39 -25.70 55.80
N THR A 159 37.53 -25.66 56.51
CA THR A 159 38.41 -26.83 56.72
C THR A 159 39.47 -26.52 57.79
N THR A 160 39.09 -26.41 59.07
CA THR A 160 39.99 -26.82 60.16
C THR A 160 39.18 -27.36 61.34
N GLY A 161 39.20 -28.69 61.51
CA GLY A 161 38.99 -29.37 62.79
C GLY A 161 37.59 -29.91 63.07
N SER A 162 37.35 -31.19 62.81
CA SER A 162 37.45 -32.26 63.83
C SER A 162 37.26 -33.64 63.23
#